data_AF-V9LDM1-F1
#
_entry.id   AF-V9LDM1-F1
#
_cell.length_a   1.000
_cell.length_b   1.000
_cell.length_c   1.000
_cell.angle_alpha   90.00
_cell.angle_beta   90.00
_cell.angle_gamma   90.00
#
_symmetry.space_group_name_H-M   'P 1'
#
loop_
_entity.id
_entity.type
_entity.pdbx_description
1 polymer ?
#
loop_
_entity_poly.entity_id
_entity_poly.type
_entity_poly.pdbx_seq_one_letter_code
_entity_poly.pdbx_strand_id
1 'polypeptide(L)'
;GGAHWEPIWKVSANIMASEHQNCLEGVIPNLKRLSLPAMSHYITAEISISKEKKFQLLTLIDTPGLVDGEGVYPFDLNEVLIWLGEQADLILIFFDPVGKANCKRLLDIVLKLKDTRGDNLHFYLSNANLLTNSNESKNVILNIIQEMNLYPGLGGYASNIQAFYIPNPKKSNRYVNQIDKLCATIDEKVDQTVENALKQLEKDCDQIIELITKQFKQSKQNSISNLKI
;
A
#
# COMPACT_ATOMS: atom_id res chain seq x y z
N GLY A 1 5.22 -39.41 -2.98
CA GLY A 1 5.60 -38.19 -3.70
C GLY A 1 4.38 -37.31 -3.80
N GLY A 2 4.22 -36.38 -2.86
CA GLY A 2 3.10 -35.44 -2.85
C GLY A 2 3.62 -34.07 -3.28
N ALA A 3 3.09 -33.53 -4.37
CA ALA A 3 3.34 -32.15 -4.76
C ALA A 3 2.52 -31.25 -3.82
N HIS A 4 3.21 -30.59 -2.89
CA HIS A 4 2.69 -29.45 -2.15
C HIS A 4 2.49 -28.31 -3.16
N TRP A 5 1.24 -27.85 -3.31
CA TRP A 5 0.93 -26.65 -4.10
C TRP A 5 0.96 -25.46 -3.16
N GLU A 6 2.00 -24.64 -3.26
CA GLU A 6 2.03 -23.31 -2.66
C GLU A 6 1.41 -22.31 -3.64
N PRO A 7 0.48 -21.44 -3.21
CA PRO A 7 0.12 -20.28 -4.02
C PRO A 7 1.37 -19.40 -4.18
N ILE A 8 1.76 -19.14 -5.43
CA ILE A 8 2.86 -18.23 -5.74
C ILE A 8 2.38 -16.80 -5.49
N TRP A 9 2.62 -16.34 -4.27
CA TRP A 9 2.94 -14.95 -3.97
C TRP A 9 4.28 -15.01 -3.24
N LYS A 10 5.35 -14.72 -3.98
CA LYS A 10 6.68 -14.60 -3.38
C LYS A 10 6.71 -13.29 -2.61
N VAL A 11 6.94 -13.40 -1.31
CA VAL A 11 7.47 -12.30 -0.52
C VAL A 11 8.75 -11.83 -1.19
N SER A 12 8.76 -10.58 -1.66
CA SER A 12 10.00 -9.89 -1.94
C SER A 12 10.02 -8.63 -1.11
N ALA A 13 10.73 -8.76 0.00
CA ALA A 13 11.25 -7.70 0.80
C ALA A 13 12.76 -8.04 1.07
N ASN A 14 13.71 -7.78 0.14
CA ASN A 14 15.18 -7.98 0.10
C ASN A 14 15.91 -6.75 0.66
N ILE A 15 16.16 -6.73 1.95
CA ILE A 15 17.21 -5.93 2.57
C ILE A 15 17.79 -7.00 3.43
N MET A 16 18.89 -7.56 2.95
CA MET A 16 19.86 -8.09 3.87
C MET A 16 20.34 -6.91 4.70
N ALA A 17 19.82 -6.79 5.91
CA ALA A 17 20.56 -6.17 6.99
C ALA A 17 20.96 -7.31 7.92
N SER A 18 22.11 -7.92 7.60
CA SER A 18 22.91 -8.53 8.65
C SER A 18 23.15 -7.45 9.69
N GLU A 19 22.72 -7.70 10.93
CA GLU A 19 23.06 -6.90 12.10
C GLU A 19 22.87 -5.39 11.90
N HIS A 20 21.66 -4.84 12.05
CA HIS A 20 21.41 -3.53 12.67
C HIS A 20 19.93 -3.15 12.57
N GLN A 21 19.27 -3.13 13.73
CA GLN A 21 17.90 -2.66 13.97
C GLN A 21 17.68 -1.19 13.53
N ASN A 22 18.76 -0.43 13.28
CA ASN A 22 18.75 0.98 12.94
C ASN A 22 18.38 1.29 11.47
N CYS A 23 18.39 0.31 10.56
CA CYS A 23 18.16 0.57 9.13
C CYS A 23 16.67 0.62 8.73
N LEU A 24 15.79 -0.11 9.44
CA LEU A 24 14.35 -0.13 9.15
C LEU A 24 13.66 1.19 9.51
N GLU A 25 14.19 1.90 10.51
CA GLU A 25 13.68 3.19 10.98
C GLU A 25 13.86 4.32 9.93
N GLY A 26 14.79 4.16 8.99
CA GLY A 26 15.03 5.13 7.92
C GLY A 26 14.16 4.93 6.67
N VAL A 27 13.63 3.73 6.46
CA VAL A 27 12.87 3.35 5.24
C VAL A 27 11.36 3.58 5.44
N ILE A 28 10.85 3.31 6.64
CA ILE A 28 9.50 3.68 7.05
C ILE A 28 9.68 4.52 8.33
N PRO A 29 9.78 5.87 8.23
CA PRO A 29 10.03 6.73 9.38
C PRO A 29 8.99 6.57 10.50
N ASN A 30 7.79 6.07 10.17
CA ASN A 30 6.71 5.80 11.12
C ASN A 30 6.74 4.40 11.75
N LEU A 31 7.64 3.49 11.33
CA LEU A 31 7.72 2.12 11.88
C LEU A 31 8.00 2.10 13.39
N LYS A 32 8.65 3.15 13.91
CA LYS A 32 8.86 3.37 15.34
C LYS A 32 7.57 3.34 16.17
N ARG A 33 6.43 3.73 15.60
CA ARG A 33 5.14 3.76 16.32
C ARG A 33 4.50 2.40 16.48
N LEU A 34 4.93 1.38 15.75
CA LEU A 34 4.27 0.08 15.82
C LEU A 34 4.63 -0.69 17.11
N SER A 35 5.74 -0.37 17.80
CA SER A 35 6.17 -0.96 19.09
C SER A 35 5.74 -2.42 19.34
N LEU A 36 5.90 -3.29 18.34
CA LEU A 36 5.62 -4.73 18.45
C LEU A 36 6.95 -5.48 18.31
N PRO A 37 7.68 -5.72 19.42
CA PRO A 37 8.94 -6.48 19.40
C PRO A 37 8.82 -7.86 18.73
N ALA A 38 7.60 -8.43 18.73
CA ALA A 38 7.32 -9.70 18.08
C ALA A 38 7.31 -9.60 16.54
N MET A 39 6.95 -8.44 15.96
CA MET A 39 6.81 -8.30 14.50
C MET A 39 8.15 -8.10 13.79
N SER A 40 9.17 -7.54 14.46
CA SER A 40 10.47 -7.25 13.83
C SER A 40 11.14 -8.49 13.22
N HIS A 41 10.87 -9.69 13.76
CA HIS A 41 11.38 -10.96 13.24
C HIS A 41 10.64 -11.47 11.99
N TYR A 42 9.52 -10.84 11.64
CA TYR A 42 8.67 -11.18 10.49
C TYR A 42 8.70 -10.11 9.39
N ILE A 43 9.56 -9.10 9.54
CA ILE A 43 9.77 -8.05 8.55
C ILE A 43 11.09 -8.31 7.84
N THR A 44 11.02 -8.37 6.52
CA THR A 44 12.16 -8.29 5.60
C THR A 44 11.92 -7.04 4.72
N ALA A 45 12.90 -6.48 3.97
CA ALA A 45 12.65 -5.23 3.21
C ALA A 45 13.37 -5.07 1.84
N GLU A 46 12.79 -5.09 0.64
CA GLU A 46 13.35 -4.67 -0.70
C GLU A 46 14.32 -3.47 -0.80
N ILE A 47 15.56 -3.59 -1.30
CA ILE A 47 16.13 -2.55 -2.19
C ILE A 47 16.30 -3.10 -3.61
N SER A 48 15.49 -2.57 -4.51
CA SER A 48 15.65 -2.75 -5.95
C SER A 48 16.51 -1.62 -6.53
N ILE A 49 17.49 -1.97 -7.36
CA ILE A 49 18.33 -1.01 -8.11
C ILE A 49 17.74 -0.65 -9.48
N SER A 50 16.51 -1.08 -9.75
CA SER A 50 15.86 -0.81 -11.04
C SER A 50 15.71 0.70 -11.27
N LYS A 51 16.16 1.15 -12.44
CA LYS A 51 15.96 2.52 -12.93
C LYS A 51 14.77 2.62 -13.88
N GLU A 52 14.06 1.52 -14.10
CA GLU A 52 12.85 1.53 -14.93
C GLU A 52 11.68 2.15 -14.17
N LYS A 53 10.78 2.81 -14.90
CA LYS A 53 9.62 3.50 -14.32
C LYS A 53 10.04 4.44 -13.16
N LYS A 54 9.16 4.63 -12.19
CA LYS A 54 9.43 5.44 -10.99
C LYS A 54 9.76 4.58 -9.77
N PHE A 55 10.31 3.37 -9.96
CA PHE A 55 10.56 2.42 -8.85
C PHE A 55 11.44 2.98 -7.74
N GLN A 56 12.39 3.85 -8.05
CA GLN A 56 13.23 4.54 -7.06
C GLN A 56 12.44 5.42 -6.07
N LEU A 57 11.19 5.78 -6.40
CA LEU A 57 10.28 6.58 -5.58
C LEU A 57 9.25 5.73 -4.84
N LEU A 58 9.30 4.40 -5.01
CA LEU A 58 8.32 3.48 -4.44
C LEU A 58 8.92 2.72 -3.27
N THR A 59 8.16 2.67 -2.17
CA THR A 59 8.33 1.67 -1.13
C THR A 59 7.14 0.73 -1.19
N LEU A 60 7.37 -0.53 -1.56
CA LEU A 60 6.32 -1.54 -1.63
C LEU A 60 6.31 -2.34 -0.33
N ILE A 61 5.12 -2.44 0.27
CA ILE A 61 4.89 -3.26 1.46
C ILE A 61 4.13 -4.50 0.99
N ASP A 62 4.79 -5.65 1.04
CA ASP A 62 4.14 -6.93 0.79
C ASP A 62 3.58 -7.50 2.10
N THR A 63 2.41 -8.09 2.02
CA THR A 63 1.67 -8.57 3.19
C THR A 63 1.37 -10.06 3.06
N PRO A 64 1.36 -10.83 4.17
CA PRO A 64 1.02 -12.25 4.08
C PRO A 64 -0.39 -12.43 3.53
N GLY A 65 -0.60 -13.53 2.81
CA GLY A 65 -1.92 -13.89 2.30
C GLY A 65 -2.92 -14.06 3.43
N LEU A 66 -4.09 -13.42 3.30
CA LEU A 66 -5.20 -13.58 4.23
C LEU A 66 -5.90 -14.92 3.95
N VAL A 67 -5.43 -15.97 4.61
CA VAL A 67 -6.17 -17.23 4.68
C VAL A 67 -7.10 -17.21 5.89
N ASP A 68 -8.33 -17.68 5.71
CA ASP A 68 -9.32 -17.83 6.78
C ASP A 68 -9.04 -19.05 7.70
N GLY A 69 -7.78 -19.53 7.77
CA GLY A 69 -7.34 -20.71 8.52
C GLY A 69 -6.26 -20.43 9.58
N GLU A 70 -5.78 -21.48 10.25
CA GLU A 70 -4.93 -21.55 11.47
C GLU A 70 -3.52 -20.90 11.41
N GLY A 71 -3.33 -19.80 10.66
CA GLY A 71 -2.11 -19.00 10.73
C GLY A 71 -2.01 -18.28 12.07
N VAL A 72 -1.39 -18.90 13.07
CA VAL A 72 -1.14 -18.27 14.38
C VAL A 72 0.11 -17.41 14.29
N TYR A 73 -0.09 -16.12 14.04
CA TYR A 73 0.95 -15.12 14.27
C TYR A 73 1.04 -14.83 15.79
N PRO A 74 2.24 -14.54 16.33
CA PRO A 74 2.39 -14.13 17.74
C PRO A 74 1.90 -12.70 18.02
N PHE A 75 1.12 -12.11 17.09
CA PHE A 75 0.56 -10.77 17.14
C PHE A 75 -0.76 -10.74 16.34
N ASP A 76 -1.58 -9.71 16.57
CA ASP A 76 -2.80 -9.52 15.78
C ASP A 76 -2.45 -9.03 14.37
N LEU A 77 -2.52 -9.94 13.40
CA LEU A 77 -2.27 -9.61 12.00
C LEU A 77 -3.24 -8.56 11.47
N ASN A 78 -4.51 -8.55 11.91
CA ASN A 78 -5.50 -7.60 11.39
C ASN A 78 -5.16 -6.18 11.83
N GLU A 79 -4.81 -5.98 13.10
CA GLU A 79 -4.39 -4.67 13.60
C GLU A 79 -3.14 -4.16 12.87
N VAL A 80 -2.17 -5.04 12.63
CA VAL A 80 -0.97 -4.70 11.87
C VAL A 80 -1.30 -4.27 10.44
N LEU A 81 -2.17 -5.00 9.75
CA LEU A 81 -2.56 -4.66 8.37
C LEU A 81 -3.35 -3.35 8.29
N ILE A 82 -4.21 -3.08 9.28
CA ILE A 82 -4.93 -1.80 9.38
C ILE A 82 -3.92 -0.68 9.59
N TRP A 83 -2.99 -0.84 10.54
CA TRP A 83 -1.98 0.18 10.79
C TRP A 83 -1.12 0.46 9.55
N LEU A 84 -0.69 -0.58 8.84
CA LEU A 84 0.08 -0.42 7.59
C LEU A 84 -0.74 0.31 6.53
N GLY A 85 -2.00 -0.07 6.35
CA GLY A 85 -2.92 0.59 5.42
C GLY A 85 -3.12 2.06 5.76
N GLU A 86 -3.24 2.41 7.04
CA GLU A 86 -3.37 3.80 7.50
C GLU A 86 -2.14 4.66 7.21
N GLN A 87 -0.96 4.08 6.97
CA GLN A 87 0.24 4.82 6.57
C GLN A 87 0.44 4.87 5.06
N ALA A 88 -0.22 3.99 4.30
CA ALA A 88 0.04 3.80 2.88
C ALA A 88 -0.55 4.94 2.02
N ASP A 89 0.23 5.37 1.03
CA ASP A 89 -0.25 6.27 -0.02
C ASP A 89 -1.16 5.55 -1.01
N LEU A 90 -0.98 4.24 -1.21
CA LEU A 90 -1.79 3.44 -2.13
C LEU A 90 -1.98 2.05 -1.54
N ILE A 91 -3.22 1.54 -1.58
CA ILE A 91 -3.57 0.22 -1.06
C ILE A 91 -4.11 -0.61 -2.21
N LEU A 92 -3.34 -1.63 -2.59
CA LEU A 92 -3.70 -2.56 -3.68
C LEU A 92 -4.29 -3.82 -3.07
N ILE A 93 -5.54 -4.12 -3.40
CA ILE A 93 -6.28 -5.29 -2.93
C ILE A 93 -6.41 -6.29 -4.09
N PHE A 94 -5.87 -7.49 -3.88
CA PHE A 94 -5.86 -8.55 -4.90
C PHE A 94 -6.83 -9.68 -4.54
N PHE A 95 -7.71 -10.00 -5.47
CA PHE A 95 -8.50 -11.24 -5.47
C PHE A 95 -7.82 -12.28 -6.36
N ASP A 96 -7.90 -13.55 -5.99
CA ASP A 96 -7.43 -14.67 -6.81
C ASP A 96 -8.64 -15.43 -7.40
N PRO A 97 -8.69 -15.66 -8.73
CA PRO A 97 -9.81 -16.35 -9.38
C PRO A 97 -9.93 -17.84 -9.06
N VAL A 98 -8.84 -18.50 -8.65
CA VAL A 98 -8.80 -19.94 -8.38
C VAL A 98 -8.99 -20.24 -6.89
N GLY A 99 -8.66 -19.27 -6.03
CA GLY A 99 -8.93 -19.37 -4.60
C GLY A 99 -10.41 -19.18 -4.29
N LYS A 100 -11.10 -20.23 -3.83
CA LYS A 100 -12.36 -20.10 -3.06
C LYS A 100 -12.10 -19.53 -1.65
N ALA A 101 -11.15 -18.60 -1.52
CA ALA A 101 -10.89 -17.95 -0.26
C ALA A 101 -12.10 -17.06 0.03
N ASN A 102 -12.75 -17.31 1.15
CA ASN A 102 -13.75 -16.40 1.67
C ASN A 102 -13.07 -15.04 1.89
N CYS A 103 -13.63 -14.00 1.26
CA CYS A 103 -13.00 -12.68 1.26
C CYS A 103 -13.44 -11.86 2.48
N LYS A 104 -14.23 -12.43 3.39
CA LYS A 104 -14.74 -11.76 4.58
C LYS A 104 -13.65 -11.09 5.42
N ARG A 105 -12.58 -11.80 5.79
CA ARG A 105 -11.51 -11.21 6.61
C ARG A 105 -10.83 -10.04 5.91
N LEU A 106 -10.59 -10.17 4.61
CA LEU A 106 -10.05 -9.09 3.78
C LEU A 106 -11.01 -7.90 3.75
N LEU A 107 -12.29 -8.12 3.48
CA LEU A 107 -13.31 -7.08 3.39
C LEU A 107 -13.57 -6.39 4.74
N ASP A 108 -13.47 -7.10 5.86
CA ASP A 108 -13.55 -6.53 7.21
C ASP A 108 -12.39 -5.54 7.47
N ILE A 109 -11.17 -5.88 7.05
CA ILE A 109 -10.00 -4.98 7.15
C ILE A 109 -10.17 -3.77 6.23
N VAL A 110 -10.56 -4.02 4.98
CA VAL A 110 -10.77 -2.96 3.98
C VAL A 110 -11.88 -2.01 4.41
N LEU A 111 -12.96 -2.51 5.02
CA LEU A 111 -14.03 -1.67 5.54
C LEU A 111 -13.53 -0.71 6.63
N LYS A 112 -12.63 -1.16 7.51
CA LYS A 112 -12.02 -0.28 8.53
C LYS A 112 -11.12 0.78 7.90
N LEU A 113 -10.39 0.43 6.84
CA LEU A 113 -9.52 1.36 6.11
C LEU A 113 -10.28 2.34 5.23
N LYS A 114 -11.50 2.00 4.80
CA LYS A 114 -12.31 2.84 3.91
C LYS A 114 -12.50 4.24 4.46
N ASP A 115 -12.76 4.38 5.77
CA ASP A 115 -13.12 5.68 6.34
C ASP A 115 -11.93 6.65 6.40
N THR A 116 -10.70 6.14 6.42
CA THR A 116 -9.47 6.96 6.47
C THR A 116 -8.73 7.02 5.14
N ARG A 117 -8.86 5.99 4.30
CA ARG A 117 -8.04 5.77 3.09
C ARG A 117 -8.88 5.38 1.87
N GLY A 118 -10.18 5.69 1.87
CA GLY A 118 -11.12 5.27 0.84
C GLY A 118 -10.69 5.55 -0.60
N ASP A 119 -10.18 6.75 -0.89
CA ASP A 119 -9.74 7.13 -2.25
C ASP A 119 -8.45 6.42 -2.69
N ASN A 120 -7.76 5.76 -1.76
CA ASN A 120 -6.49 5.08 -1.97
C ASN A 120 -6.67 3.56 -2.11
N LEU A 121 -7.91 3.04 -2.00
CA LEU A 121 -8.24 1.62 -2.13
C LEU A 121 -8.46 1.25 -3.61
N HIS A 122 -7.65 0.34 -4.14
CA HIS A 122 -7.78 -0.16 -5.52
C HIS A 122 -7.87 -1.68 -5.54
N PHE A 123 -8.89 -2.20 -6.23
CA PHE A 123 -9.22 -3.62 -6.25
C PHE A 123 -8.87 -4.23 -7.60
N TYR A 124 -8.25 -5.41 -7.57
CA TYR A 124 -7.80 -6.10 -8.77
C TYR A 124 -8.08 -7.60 -8.68
N LEU A 125 -8.38 -8.20 -9.83
CA LEU A 125 -8.36 -9.65 -10.00
C LEU A 125 -6.98 -10.05 -10.56
N SER A 126 -6.16 -10.62 -9.69
CA SER A 126 -4.85 -11.16 -10.06
C SER A 126 -4.97 -12.50 -10.80
N ASN A 127 -3.87 -13.02 -11.35
CA ASN A 127 -3.83 -14.36 -11.95
C ASN A 127 -4.94 -14.65 -12.98
N ALA A 128 -5.44 -13.62 -13.67
CA ALA A 128 -6.59 -13.74 -14.56
C ALA A 128 -6.34 -14.67 -15.76
N ASN A 129 -5.08 -14.96 -16.07
CA ASN A 129 -4.68 -15.95 -17.08
C ASN A 129 -5.01 -17.40 -16.70
N LEU A 130 -5.33 -17.69 -15.44
CA LEU A 130 -5.77 -19.02 -15.00
C LEU A 130 -7.22 -19.32 -15.40
N LEU A 131 -7.98 -18.29 -15.75
CA LEU A 131 -9.34 -18.40 -16.20
C LEU A 131 -9.39 -18.87 -17.65
N THR A 132 -10.21 -19.88 -17.92
CA THR A 132 -10.21 -20.58 -19.21
C THR A 132 -10.95 -19.79 -20.29
N ASN A 133 -11.93 -18.96 -19.90
CA ASN A 133 -12.73 -18.16 -20.83
C ASN A 133 -13.18 -16.81 -20.21
N SER A 134 -13.60 -15.88 -21.07
CA SER A 134 -13.99 -14.53 -20.66
C SER A 134 -15.28 -14.47 -19.82
N ASN A 135 -16.16 -15.46 -19.93
CA ASN A 135 -17.38 -15.54 -19.12
C ASN A 135 -17.07 -15.98 -17.68
N GLU A 136 -16.11 -16.88 -17.51
CA GLU A 136 -15.63 -17.31 -16.19
C GLU A 136 -15.07 -16.14 -15.40
N SER A 137 -14.26 -15.28 -16.04
CA SER A 137 -13.77 -14.03 -15.43
C SER A 137 -14.89 -13.10 -15.00
N LYS A 138 -15.88 -12.88 -15.88
CA LYS A 138 -17.04 -12.05 -15.55
C LYS A 138 -17.81 -12.60 -14.37
N ASN A 139 -18.00 -13.92 -14.30
CA ASN A 139 -18.71 -14.56 -13.20
C ASN A 139 -17.94 -14.43 -11.88
N VAL A 140 -16.62 -14.62 -11.89
CA VAL A 140 -15.77 -14.43 -10.71
C VAL A 140 -15.84 -12.98 -10.22
N ILE A 141 -15.68 -12.01 -11.14
CA ILE A 141 -15.80 -10.59 -10.80
C ILE A 141 -17.19 -10.29 -10.25
N LEU A 142 -18.26 -10.76 -10.88
CA LEU A 142 -19.63 -10.56 -10.40
C LEU A 142 -19.85 -11.15 -9.00
N ASN A 143 -19.29 -12.32 -8.70
CA ASN A 143 -19.37 -12.92 -7.37
C ASN A 143 -18.64 -12.05 -6.33
N ILE A 144 -17.45 -11.54 -6.66
CA ILE A 144 -16.70 -10.61 -5.80
C ILE A 144 -17.52 -9.33 -5.57
N ILE A 145 -18.09 -8.75 -6.64
CA ILE A 145 -18.94 -7.56 -6.55
C ILE A 145 -20.14 -7.80 -5.64
N GLN A 146 -20.81 -8.96 -5.79
CA GLN A 146 -21.93 -9.33 -4.94
C GLN A 146 -21.52 -9.43 -3.47
N GLU A 147 -20.37 -10.03 -3.18
CA GLU A 147 -19.83 -10.11 -1.82
C GLU A 147 -19.48 -8.73 -1.26
N MET A 148 -18.79 -7.88 -2.04
CA MET A 148 -18.47 -6.50 -1.65
C MET A 148 -19.72 -5.65 -1.38
N ASN A 149 -20.81 -5.87 -2.14
CA ASN A 149 -22.08 -5.17 -1.93
C ASN A 149 -22.77 -5.52 -0.60
N LEU A 150 -22.37 -6.60 0.08
CA LEU A 150 -22.83 -6.89 1.43
C LEU A 150 -22.24 -5.92 2.47
N TYR A 151 -21.16 -5.19 2.12
CA TYR A 151 -20.46 -4.27 3.00
C TYR A 151 -20.82 -2.82 2.65
N PRO A 152 -21.42 -2.06 3.59
CA PRO A 152 -21.85 -0.69 3.34
C PRO A 152 -20.71 0.21 2.83
N GLY A 153 -20.93 0.82 1.67
CA GLY A 153 -19.99 1.75 1.06
C GLY A 153 -18.81 1.12 0.31
N LEU A 154 -18.67 -0.22 0.29
CA LEU A 154 -17.70 -0.89 -0.59
C LEU A 154 -18.26 -1.15 -2.01
N GLY A 155 -19.57 -1.16 -2.18
CA GLY A 155 -20.21 -1.37 -3.50
C GLY A 155 -19.80 -0.35 -4.58
N GLY A 156 -19.41 0.87 -4.19
CA GLY A 156 -18.93 1.89 -5.13
C GLY A 156 -17.60 1.54 -5.80
N TYR A 157 -16.77 0.69 -5.19
CA TYR A 157 -15.48 0.28 -5.73
C TYR A 157 -15.60 -0.86 -6.75
N ALA A 158 -16.76 -1.53 -6.74
CA ALA A 158 -17.02 -2.75 -7.47
C ALA A 158 -16.94 -2.56 -9.00
N SER A 159 -17.25 -1.35 -9.50
CA SER A 159 -17.15 -1.01 -10.92
C SER A 159 -15.71 -0.92 -11.44
N ASN A 160 -14.72 -0.79 -10.54
CA ASN A 160 -13.34 -0.49 -10.89
C ASN A 160 -12.41 -1.70 -10.77
N ILE A 161 -12.95 -2.90 -10.52
CA ILE A 161 -12.15 -4.12 -10.41
C ILE A 161 -11.52 -4.43 -11.78
N GLN A 162 -10.19 -4.36 -11.85
CA GLN A 162 -9.43 -4.64 -13.06
C GLN A 162 -8.70 -5.98 -12.96
N ALA A 163 -8.71 -6.74 -14.04
CA ALA A 163 -8.10 -8.06 -14.07
C ALA A 163 -6.74 -8.01 -14.77
N PHE A 164 -5.71 -8.57 -14.13
CA PHE A 164 -4.37 -8.63 -14.68
C PHE A 164 -3.70 -9.97 -14.37
N TYR A 165 -2.57 -10.20 -15.04
CA TYR A 165 -1.67 -11.31 -14.74
C TYR A 165 -0.23 -10.89 -15.04
N ILE A 166 0.73 -11.60 -14.46
CA ILE A 166 2.15 -11.41 -14.81
C ILE A 166 2.42 -12.21 -16.10
N PRO A 167 2.84 -11.55 -17.20
CA PRO A 167 3.10 -12.25 -18.47
C PRO A 167 4.15 -13.35 -18.32
N ASN A 168 3.86 -14.52 -18.89
CA ASN A 168 4.84 -15.59 -19.01
C ASN A 168 5.15 -15.81 -20.50
N PRO A 169 6.38 -15.57 -20.97
CA PRO A 169 6.72 -15.68 -22.39
C PRO A 169 6.54 -17.10 -22.95
N LYS A 170 6.47 -18.12 -22.08
CA LYS A 170 6.26 -19.52 -22.47
C LYS A 170 4.79 -19.90 -22.62
N LYS A 171 3.85 -19.02 -22.23
CA LYS A 171 2.40 -19.29 -22.27
C LYS A 171 1.71 -18.23 -23.11
N SER A 172 1.07 -18.66 -24.20
CA SER A 172 0.10 -17.81 -24.91
C SER A 172 -1.16 -17.67 -24.06
N ASN A 173 -1.54 -16.43 -23.75
CA ASN A 173 -2.73 -16.13 -22.97
C ASN A 173 -3.80 -15.50 -23.88
N ARG A 174 -5.05 -15.93 -23.71
CA ARG A 174 -6.20 -15.40 -24.46
C ARG A 174 -6.87 -14.21 -23.77
N TYR A 175 -6.47 -13.93 -22.53
CA TYR A 175 -7.04 -12.87 -21.72
C TYR A 175 -6.31 -11.55 -21.95
N VAL A 176 -7.06 -10.44 -22.08
CA VAL A 176 -6.45 -9.11 -22.20
C VAL A 176 -5.89 -8.71 -20.84
N ASN A 177 -4.57 -8.58 -20.77
CA ASN A 177 -3.90 -8.17 -19.55
C ASN A 177 -4.08 -6.67 -19.30
N GLN A 178 -4.59 -6.27 -18.13
CA GLN A 178 -4.74 -4.86 -17.75
C GLN A 178 -3.64 -4.37 -16.80
N ILE A 179 -2.49 -5.05 -16.75
CA ILE A 179 -1.35 -4.66 -15.89
C ILE A 179 -0.90 -3.21 -16.13
N ASP A 180 -1.04 -2.70 -17.35
CA ASP A 180 -0.69 -1.31 -17.67
C ASP A 180 -1.56 -0.29 -16.92
N LYS A 181 -2.82 -0.61 -16.63
CA LYS A 181 -3.69 0.27 -15.84
C LYS A 181 -3.29 0.29 -14.36
N LEU A 182 -2.85 -0.86 -13.82
CA LEU A 182 -2.24 -0.92 -12.49
C LEU A 182 -0.98 -0.05 -12.45
N CYS A 183 -0.09 -0.17 -13.46
CA CYS A 183 1.08 0.69 -13.55
C CYS A 183 0.71 2.19 -13.62
N ALA A 184 -0.28 2.55 -14.43
CA ALA A 184 -0.74 3.94 -14.54
C ALA A 184 -1.27 4.48 -13.21
N THR A 185 -2.00 3.66 -12.43
CA THR A 185 -2.49 4.02 -11.09
C THR A 185 -1.33 4.32 -10.14
N ILE A 186 -0.29 3.49 -10.16
CA ILE A 186 0.93 3.70 -9.36
C ILE A 186 1.64 4.98 -9.80
N ASP A 187 1.83 5.18 -11.11
CA ASP A 187 2.53 6.33 -11.67
C ASP A 187 1.82 7.65 -11.34
N GLU A 188 0.48 7.67 -11.43
CA GLU A 188 -0.35 8.81 -11.04
C GLU A 188 -0.21 9.11 -9.55
N LYS A 189 -0.22 8.07 -8.71
CA LYS A 189 -0.10 8.27 -7.26
C LYS A 189 1.26 8.82 -6.87
N VAL A 190 2.34 8.37 -7.53
CA VAL A 190 3.68 8.93 -7.34
C VAL A 190 3.69 10.41 -7.68
N ASP A 191 3.11 10.81 -8.82
CA ASP A 191 3.07 12.23 -9.22
C ASP A 191 2.31 13.07 -8.19
N GLN A 192 1.14 12.61 -7.75
CA GLN A 192 0.37 13.29 -6.71
C GLN A 192 1.16 13.42 -5.40
N THR A 193 1.85 12.37 -4.96
CA THR A 193 2.66 12.40 -3.73
C THR A 193 3.83 13.37 -3.84
N VAL A 194 4.54 13.38 -4.97
CA VAL A 194 5.63 14.33 -5.23
C VAL A 194 5.13 15.76 -5.24
N GLU A 195 4.03 16.04 -5.94
CA GLU A 195 3.42 17.37 -5.95
C GLU A 195 3.00 17.84 -4.56
N ASN A 196 2.38 16.95 -3.77
CA ASN A 196 1.96 17.27 -2.41
C ASN A 196 3.15 17.57 -1.50
N ALA A 197 4.23 16.79 -1.62
CA ALA A 197 5.46 17.04 -0.88
C ALA A 197 6.09 18.40 -1.22
N LEU A 198 6.14 18.76 -2.51
CA LEU A 198 6.65 20.06 -2.94
C LEU A 198 5.77 21.23 -2.45
N LYS A 199 4.44 21.08 -2.53
CA LYS A 199 3.50 22.09 -2.01
C LYS A 199 3.61 22.25 -0.49
N GLN A 200 3.87 21.17 0.23
CA GLN A 200 4.08 21.24 1.68
C GLN A 200 5.40 21.95 2.01
N LEU A 201 6.47 21.61 1.29
CA LEU A 201 7.77 22.27 1.45
C LEU A 201 7.71 23.78 1.20
N GLU A 202 6.96 24.22 0.18
CA GLU A 202 6.72 25.64 -0.10
C GLU A 202 6.04 26.34 1.09
N LYS A 203 4.97 25.74 1.62
CA LYS A 203 4.27 26.27 2.81
C LYS A 203 5.16 26.33 4.04
N ASP A 204 5.99 25.31 4.23
CA ASP A 204 6.92 25.26 5.38
C ASP A 204 7.97 26.37 5.28
N CYS A 205 8.49 26.63 4.07
CA CYS A 205 9.39 27.76 3.81
C CYS A 205 8.72 29.12 4.12
N ASP A 206 7.48 29.32 3.67
CA ASP A 206 6.73 30.56 3.95
C ASP A 206 6.53 30.77 5.46
N GLN A 207 6.17 29.71 6.19
CA GLN A 207 6.02 29.76 7.64
C GLN A 207 7.34 30.14 8.34
N ILE A 208 8.46 29.58 7.90
CA ILE A 208 9.78 29.93 8.43
C ILE A 208 10.09 31.42 8.19
N ILE A 209 9.81 31.93 6.99
CA ILE A 209 10.01 33.35 6.65
C ILE A 209 9.15 34.25 7.54
N GLU A 210 7.88 33.89 7.76
CA GLU A 210 6.98 34.63 8.65
C GLU A 210 7.50 34.64 10.09
N LEU A 211 7.93 33.49 10.62
CA LEU A 211 8.48 33.37 11.97
C LEU A 211 9.74 34.21 12.15
N ILE A 212 10.67 34.15 11.18
CA ILE A 212 11.89 34.96 11.18
C ILE A 212 11.53 36.45 11.18
N THR A 213 10.61 36.86 10.29
CA THR A 213 10.18 38.26 10.18
C THR A 213 9.53 38.76 11.47
N LYS A 214 8.70 37.92 12.11
CA LYS A 214 8.05 38.23 13.39
C LYS A 214 9.09 38.39 14.50
N GLN A 215 10.07 37.49 14.58
CA GLN A 215 11.14 37.54 15.57
C GLN A 215 12.01 38.79 15.39
N PHE A 216 12.37 39.17 14.16
CA PHE A 216 13.10 40.41 13.89
C PHE A 216 12.32 41.67 14.34
N LYS A 217 11.01 41.73 14.07
CA LYS A 217 10.17 42.85 14.51
C LYS A 217 10.12 42.96 16.04
N GLN A 218 9.95 41.83 16.72
CA GLN A 218 9.89 41.78 18.19
C GLN A 218 11.23 42.15 18.84
N SER A 219 12.36 41.66 18.31
CA SER A 219 13.69 42.07 18.77
C SER A 219 13.93 43.56 18.60
N LYS A 220 13.52 44.15 17.46
CA LYS A 220 13.65 45.59 17.22
C LYS A 220 12.79 46.42 18.19
N GLN A 221 11.57 45.98 18.48
CA GLN A 221 10.71 46.63 19.48
C GLN A 221 11.29 46.56 20.89
N ASN A 222 11.82 45.40 21.28
CA ASN A 222 12.45 45.21 22.59
C ASN A 222 13.70 46.08 22.78
N SER A 223 14.52 46.23 21.73
CA SER A 223 15.68 47.15 21.78
C SER A 223 15.26 48.61 21.94
N ILE A 224 14.16 49.04 21.28
CA ILE A 224 13.64 50.40 21.41
C ILE A 224 13.06 50.65 22.80
N SER A 225 12.37 49.67 23.41
CA SER A 225 11.86 49.81 24.77
C SER A 225 12.98 49.88 25.82
N ASN A 226 14.08 49.15 25.62
CA ASN A 226 15.22 49.16 26.54
C ASN A 226 16.05 50.46 26.49
N LEU A 227 15.93 51.25 25.41
CA LEU A 227 16.58 52.56 25.27
C LEU A 227 15.77 53.72 25.89
N LYS A 228 14.54 53.46 26.36
CA LYS A 228 13.64 54.46 26.95
C LYS A 228 13.63 54.46 28.49
N ILE A 229 14.57 53.75 29.12
CA ILE A 229 14.83 53.72 30.57
C ILE A 229 16.13 54.48 30.83
#